data_AF-K6UA63-F1
#
_entry.id   AF-K6UA63-F1
#
_cell.length_a   1.000
_cell.length_b   1.000
_cell.length_c   1.000
_cell.angle_alpha   90.00
_cell.angle_beta   90.00
_cell.angle_gamma   90.00
#
_symmetry.space_group_name_H-M   'P 1'
#
loop_
_entity.id
_entity.type
_entity.pdbx_description
1 polymer ?
#
loop_
_entity_poly.entity_id
_entity_poly.type
_entity_poly.pdbx_seq_one_letter_code
_entity_poly.pdbx_strand_id
1 'polypeptide(L)'
;MRERKCVKINVNMYDDTKFKIIDRMEKRDLINYVWIRLVVLAGKVNLEGELFLSRNIPYTVETLAVEFNREVAEIELSIKTFIDLEMVEVTQNKIYKVKNFTKHQNTKTSPKAQNKDNAKEAENNKENEKITGNQIVKDLDKNIG
;
A
#
# COMPACT_ATOMS: atom_id res chain seq x y z
N MET A 1 22.56 2.44 -8.79
CA MET A 1 21.44 2.00 -9.67
C MET A 1 21.16 3.12 -10.66
N ARG A 2 20.69 2.81 -11.88
CA ARG A 2 20.22 3.86 -12.80
C ARG A 2 18.99 4.54 -12.21
N GLU A 3 18.97 5.86 -12.24
CA GLU A 3 17.83 6.67 -11.84
C GLU A 3 16.62 6.35 -12.72
N ARG A 4 15.48 6.02 -12.11
CA ARG A 4 14.23 5.79 -12.82
C ARG A 4 13.55 7.14 -13.06
N LYS A 5 13.32 7.47 -14.35
CA LYS A 5 12.73 8.76 -14.75
C LYS A 5 11.20 8.81 -14.67
N CYS A 6 10.52 7.67 -14.66
CA CYS A 6 9.05 7.61 -14.63
C CYS A 6 8.53 6.38 -13.88
N VAL A 7 7.32 6.52 -13.33
CA VAL A 7 6.52 5.42 -12.78
C VAL A 7 5.31 5.22 -13.68
N LYS A 8 4.93 3.96 -13.91
CA LYS A 8 3.72 3.59 -14.63
C LYS A 8 2.56 3.47 -13.63
N ILE A 9 1.41 4.03 -14.01
CA ILE A 9 0.14 3.91 -13.27
C ILE A 9 -0.85 3.17 -14.17
N ASN A 10 -1.60 2.24 -13.60
CA ASN A 10 -2.62 1.52 -14.33
C ASN A 10 -3.85 2.43 -14.55
N VAL A 11 -4.35 2.53 -15.79
CA VAL A 11 -5.52 3.37 -16.12
C VAL A 11 -6.79 2.89 -15.42
N ASN A 12 -6.87 1.60 -15.11
CA ASN A 12 -7.94 0.95 -14.37
C ASN A 12 -7.64 0.81 -12.87
N MET A 13 -6.77 1.66 -12.29
CA MET A 13 -6.48 1.63 -10.85
C MET A 13 -7.72 1.87 -9.98
N TYR A 14 -8.68 2.69 -10.43
CA TYR A 14 -9.90 3.00 -9.68
C TYR A 14 -10.97 1.90 -9.79
N ASP A 15 -10.76 0.88 -10.63
CA ASP A 15 -11.61 -0.30 -10.65
C ASP A 15 -11.29 -1.26 -9.49
N ASP A 16 -10.09 -1.16 -8.92
CA ASP A 16 -9.63 -1.95 -7.79
C ASP A 16 -10.44 -1.63 -6.53
N THR A 17 -10.83 -2.68 -5.80
CA THR A 17 -11.66 -2.58 -4.61
C THR A 17 -11.05 -1.71 -3.52
N LYS A 18 -9.71 -1.69 -3.38
CA LYS A 18 -9.00 -0.88 -2.37
C LYS A 18 -9.16 0.61 -2.65
N PHE A 19 -9.05 1.01 -3.92
CA PHE A 19 -9.30 2.41 -4.31
C PHE A 19 -10.77 2.80 -4.14
N LYS A 20 -11.71 1.90 -4.46
CA LYS A 20 -13.14 2.13 -4.20
C LYS A 20 -13.45 2.30 -2.71
N ILE A 21 -12.73 1.59 -1.82
CA ILE A 21 -12.84 1.79 -0.37
C ILE A 21 -12.30 3.18 0.01
N ILE A 22 -11.12 3.55 -0.48
CA ILE A 22 -10.50 4.86 -0.23
C ILE A 22 -11.43 6.00 -0.68
N ASP A 23 -12.06 5.88 -1.84
CA ASP A 23 -12.94 6.92 -2.41
C ASP A 23 -14.22 7.16 -1.60
N ARG A 24 -14.56 6.25 -0.68
CA ARG A 24 -15.67 6.41 0.27
C ARG A 24 -15.25 7.07 1.59
N MET A 25 -13.95 7.26 1.84
CA MET A 25 -13.45 7.88 3.06
C MET A 25 -13.56 9.41 3.01
N GLU A 26 -13.73 10.06 4.16
CA GLU A 26 -13.83 11.52 4.25
C GLU A 26 -12.57 12.23 3.71
N LYS A 27 -11.39 11.67 3.98
CA LYS A 27 -10.09 12.20 3.55
C LYS A 27 -9.57 11.57 2.25
N ARG A 28 -10.46 11.07 1.38
CA ARG A 28 -10.08 10.35 0.14
C ARG A 28 -9.06 11.10 -0.74
N ASP A 29 -9.20 12.42 -0.89
CA ASP A 29 -8.35 13.20 -1.79
C ASP A 29 -6.92 13.29 -1.24
N LEU A 30 -6.80 13.44 0.09
CA LEU A 30 -5.52 13.40 0.81
C LEU A 30 -4.88 12.02 0.68
N ILE A 31 -5.64 10.95 0.92
CA ILE A 31 -5.12 9.59 0.85
C ILE A 31 -4.65 9.28 -0.58
N ASN A 32 -5.45 9.57 -1.60
CA ASN A 32 -5.05 9.41 -3.00
C ASN A 32 -3.79 10.23 -3.35
N TYR A 33 -3.68 11.47 -2.86
CA TYR A 33 -2.47 12.27 -3.01
C TYR A 33 -1.24 11.58 -2.41
N VAL A 34 -1.32 11.11 -1.16
CA VAL A 34 -0.20 10.44 -0.48
C VAL A 34 0.17 9.14 -1.21
N TRP A 35 -0.80 8.37 -1.72
CA TRP A 35 -0.53 7.17 -2.50
C TRP A 35 0.36 7.46 -3.71
N ILE A 36 -0.02 8.45 -4.52
CA ILE A 36 0.76 8.83 -5.72
C ILE A 36 2.16 9.33 -5.32
N ARG A 37 2.28 10.09 -4.23
CA ARG A 37 3.59 10.53 -3.70
C ARG A 37 4.46 9.35 -3.30
N LEU A 38 3.92 8.34 -2.61
CA LEU A 38 4.66 7.11 -2.24
C LEU A 38 5.13 6.34 -3.47
N VAL A 39 4.27 6.17 -4.49
CA VAL A 39 4.63 5.46 -5.73
C VAL A 39 5.76 6.19 -6.48
N VAL A 40 5.67 7.51 -6.61
CA VAL A 40 6.73 8.33 -7.23
C VAL A 40 8.03 8.24 -6.44
N LEU A 41 7.95 8.30 -5.10
CA LEU A 41 9.11 8.20 -4.22
C LEU A 41 9.79 6.83 -4.30
N ALA A 42 9.03 5.74 -4.26
CA ALA A 42 9.51 4.38 -4.50
C ALA A 42 10.19 4.25 -5.87
N GLY A 43 9.66 4.92 -6.88
CA GLY A 43 10.28 5.01 -8.20
C GLY A 43 11.62 5.72 -8.19
N LYS A 44 11.71 6.86 -7.52
CA LYS A 44 12.95 7.64 -7.38
C LYS A 44 14.04 6.86 -6.64
N VAL A 45 13.67 6.17 -5.55
CA VAL A 45 14.58 5.33 -4.76
C VAL A 45 15.01 4.09 -5.54
N ASN A 46 14.07 3.48 -6.27
CA ASN A 46 14.28 2.32 -7.14
C ASN A 46 14.84 1.07 -6.40
N LEU A 47 14.44 0.88 -5.14
CA LEU A 47 14.77 -0.28 -4.31
C LEU A 47 13.53 -1.18 -4.12
N GLU A 48 12.96 -1.65 -5.23
CA GLU A 48 11.83 -2.62 -5.22
C GLU A 48 10.59 -2.18 -4.41
N GLY A 49 10.39 -0.87 -4.26
CA GLY A 49 9.29 -0.30 -3.49
C GLY A 49 9.65 0.18 -2.09
N GLU A 50 10.86 -0.10 -1.61
CA GLU A 50 11.33 0.39 -0.31
C GLU A 50 11.56 1.90 -0.31
N LEU A 51 11.19 2.54 0.80
CA LEU A 51 11.23 3.99 0.95
C LEU A 51 12.44 4.40 1.79
N PHE A 52 13.41 5.02 1.11
CA PHE A 52 14.63 5.55 1.70
C PHE A 52 14.82 7.03 1.38
N LEU A 53 15.06 7.83 2.42
CA LEU A 53 15.42 9.24 2.29
C LEU A 53 16.83 9.39 1.71
N SER A 54 17.74 8.52 2.13
CA SER A 54 19.10 8.40 1.61
C SER A 54 19.57 6.94 1.69
N ARG A 55 20.80 6.62 1.26
CA ARG A 55 21.29 5.24 1.08
C ARG A 55 20.92 4.26 2.20
N ASN A 56 20.98 4.71 3.46
CA ASN A 56 20.75 3.86 4.63
C ASN A 56 19.73 4.45 5.61
N ILE A 57 19.05 5.55 5.24
CA ILE A 57 18.08 6.20 6.13
C ILE A 57 16.68 5.92 5.59
N PRO A 58 15.91 5.01 6.20
CA PRO A 58 14.54 4.77 5.80
C PRO A 58 13.68 6.00 6.12
N TYR A 59 12.62 6.19 5.33
CA TYR A 59 11.62 7.20 5.67
C TYR A 59 10.84 6.79 6.92
N THR A 60 10.66 7.72 7.85
CA THR A 60 9.66 7.69 8.91
C THR A 60 8.44 8.52 8.53
N VAL A 61 7.36 8.42 9.30
CA VAL A 61 6.16 9.26 9.13
C VAL A 61 6.53 10.75 9.14
N GLU A 62 7.38 11.18 10.07
CA GLU A 62 7.79 12.57 10.24
C GLU A 62 8.56 13.07 9.01
N THR A 63 9.49 12.25 8.51
CA THR A 63 10.25 12.62 7.30
C THR A 63 9.38 12.59 6.03
N LEU A 64 8.36 11.74 5.97
CA LEU A 64 7.38 11.73 4.88
C LEU A 64 6.45 12.96 4.94
N ALA A 65 6.09 13.41 6.13
CA ALA A 65 5.32 14.64 6.33
C ALA A 65 6.07 15.86 5.76
N VAL A 66 7.38 15.94 6.03
CA VAL A 66 8.25 16.95 5.41
C VAL A 66 8.34 16.78 3.90
N GLU A 67 8.65 15.57 3.41
CA GLU A 67 8.81 15.30 1.97
C GLU A 67 7.51 15.59 1.19
N PHE A 68 6.34 15.36 1.78
CA PHE A 68 5.04 15.53 1.11
C PHE A 68 4.36 16.86 1.44
N ASN A 69 4.98 17.69 2.28
CA ASN A 69 4.43 18.97 2.74
C ASN A 69 2.99 18.79 3.27
N ARG A 70 2.85 17.89 4.25
CA ARG A 70 1.59 17.54 4.93
C ARG A 70 1.83 17.43 6.43
N GLU A 71 0.75 17.51 7.19
CA GLU A 71 0.83 17.31 8.63
C GLU A 71 1.18 15.84 8.95
N VAL A 72 1.87 15.61 10.07
CA VAL A 72 2.25 14.25 10.49
C VAL A 72 1.01 13.36 10.60
N ALA A 73 -0.07 13.88 11.22
CA ALA A 73 -1.34 13.15 11.37
C ALA A 73 -1.99 12.76 10.02
N GLU A 74 -1.82 13.58 8.98
CA GLU A 74 -2.33 13.28 7.63
C GLU A 74 -1.57 12.12 6.98
N ILE A 75 -0.25 12.08 7.20
CA ILE A 75 0.61 10.99 6.75
C ILE A 75 0.34 9.71 7.54
N GLU A 76 0.19 9.79 8.86
CA GLU A 76 -0.18 8.64 9.71
C GLU A 76 -1.49 8.02 9.26
N LEU A 77 -2.53 8.84 9.07
CA LEU A 77 -3.83 8.38 8.58
C LEU A 77 -3.69 7.66 7.23
N SER A 78 -2.93 8.23 6.31
CA SER A 78 -2.76 7.68 4.96
C SER A 78 -1.96 6.37 4.98
N ILE A 79 -0.82 6.34 5.68
CA ILE A 79 0.01 5.14 5.82
C ILE A 79 -0.76 4.02 6.52
N LYS A 80 -1.47 4.32 7.61
CA LYS A 80 -2.32 3.34 8.29
C LYS A 80 -3.36 2.76 7.33
N THR A 81 -4.04 3.63 6.57
CA THR A 81 -5.01 3.20 5.55
C THR A 81 -4.37 2.23 4.53
N PHE A 82 -3.16 2.53 4.05
CA PHE A 82 -2.47 1.66 3.10
C PHE A 82 -1.98 0.36 3.72
N ILE A 83 -1.60 0.34 4.99
CA ILE A 83 -1.23 -0.88 5.71
C ILE A 83 -2.47 -1.77 5.89
N ASP A 84 -3.58 -1.18 6.36
CA ASP A 84 -4.85 -1.88 6.58
C ASP A 84 -5.41 -2.47 5.27
N LEU A 85 -5.21 -1.78 4.15
CA LEU A 85 -5.56 -2.26 2.81
C LEU A 85 -4.46 -3.12 2.15
N GLU A 86 -3.39 -3.46 2.86
CA GLU A 86 -2.24 -4.22 2.34
C GLU A 86 -1.62 -3.66 1.05
N MET A 87 -1.60 -2.33 0.90
CA MET A 87 -0.94 -1.61 -0.20
C MET A 87 0.50 -1.22 0.17
N VAL A 88 0.76 -1.01 1.46
CA VAL A 88 2.08 -0.77 2.05
C VAL A 88 2.34 -1.81 3.13
N GLU A 89 3.58 -2.27 3.24
CA GLU A 89 4.03 -3.10 4.35
C GLU A 89 5.17 -2.43 5.11
N VAL A 90 5.34 -2.82 6.38
CA VAL A 90 6.48 -2.42 7.21
C VAL A 90 7.36 -3.65 7.41
N THR A 91 8.59 -3.59 6.93
CA THR A 91 9.54 -4.70 7.11
C THR A 91 9.97 -4.84 8.57
N GLN A 92 10.65 -5.93 8.91
CA GLN A 92 11.23 -6.15 10.24
C GLN A 92 12.15 -4.99 10.69
N ASN A 93 12.79 -4.30 9.74
CA ASN A 93 13.67 -3.17 9.98
C ASN A 93 12.93 -1.82 10.04
N LYS A 94 11.59 -1.84 10.20
CA LYS A 94 10.71 -0.66 10.20
C LYS A 94 10.79 0.17 8.91
N ILE A 95 11.01 -0.49 7.77
CA ILE A 95 11.08 0.17 6.47
C ILE A 95 9.70 0.06 5.83
N TYR A 96 9.14 1.20 5.42
CA TYR A 96 7.94 1.21 4.59
C TYR A 96 8.26 0.75 3.17
N LYS A 97 7.45 -0.16 2.64
CA LYS A 97 7.58 -0.70 1.28
C LYS A 97 6.24 -0.71 0.56
N VAL A 98 6.21 -0.15 -0.64
CA VAL A 98 5.05 -0.22 -1.54
C VAL A 98 4.96 -1.64 -2.09
N LYS A 99 3.89 -2.37 -1.75
CA LYS A 99 3.68 -3.75 -2.21
C LYS A 99 3.53 -3.79 -3.73
N ASN A 100 3.95 -4.92 -4.31
CA ASN A 100 3.85 -5.18 -5.76
C ASN A 100 4.51 -4.11 -6.67
N PHE A 101 5.33 -3.20 -6.13
CA PHE A 101 5.93 -2.11 -6.90
C PHE A 101 6.69 -2.64 -8.11
N THR A 102 7.61 -3.59 -7.89
CA THR A 102 8.40 -4.23 -8.95
C THR A 102 7.52 -4.91 -10.02
N LYS A 103 6.42 -5.57 -9.62
CA LYS A 103 5.47 -6.23 -10.54
C LYS A 103 4.77 -5.21 -11.46
N HIS A 104 4.28 -4.11 -10.89
CA HIS A 104 3.61 -3.06 -11.66
C HIS A 104 4.59 -2.23 -12.52
N GLN A 105 5.85 -2.12 -12.10
CA GLN A 105 6.85 -1.32 -12.79
C GLN A 105 7.66 -2.09 -13.85
N ASN A 106 7.87 -3.40 -13.67
CA ASN A 106 8.64 -4.25 -14.58
C ASN A 106 7.69 -5.14 -15.39
N THR A 107 7.33 -4.72 -16.60
CA THR A 107 6.47 -5.45 -17.54
C THR A 107 7.10 -6.74 -18.12
N LYS A 108 8.05 -7.37 -17.43
CA LYS A 108 8.68 -8.65 -17.79
C LYS A 108 8.45 -9.70 -16.69
N THR A 109 7.23 -9.82 -16.19
CA THR A 109 6.85 -11.00 -15.40
C THR A 109 6.53 -12.14 -16.35
N SER A 110 7.31 -13.22 -16.30
CA SER A 110 6.93 -14.45 -16.99
C SER A 110 5.53 -14.88 -16.49
N PRO A 111 4.67 -15.48 -17.33
CA PRO A 111 3.29 -15.85 -16.97
C PRO A 111 3.20 -16.71 -15.70
N LYS A 112 4.27 -17.47 -15.40
CA LYS A 112 4.34 -18.40 -14.27
C LYS A 112 4.43 -17.71 -12.90
N ALA A 113 5.02 -16.52 -12.82
CA ALA A 113 5.10 -15.76 -11.55
C ALA A 113 3.74 -15.15 -11.20
N GLN A 114 3.05 -14.58 -12.19
CA GLN A 114 1.75 -13.94 -12.03
C GLN A 114 0.67 -14.92 -11.55
N ASN A 115 0.67 -16.16 -12.07
CA ASN A 115 -0.31 -17.18 -11.66
C ASN A 115 -0.12 -17.68 -10.23
N LYS A 116 1.12 -17.79 -9.75
CA LYS A 116 1.39 -18.22 -8.35
C LYS A 116 0.98 -17.15 -7.35
N ASP A 117 1.21 -15.89 -7.68
CA ASP A 117 0.90 -14.79 -6.76
C ASP A 117 -0.60 -14.47 -6.75
N ASN A 118 -1.28 -14.55 -7.90
CA ASN A 118 -2.75 -14.44 -7.92
C ASN A 118 -3.43 -15.56 -7.11
N ALA A 119 -2.86 -16.78 -7.12
CA ALA A 119 -3.34 -17.88 -6.30
C ALA A 119 -3.15 -17.59 -4.81
N LYS A 120 -1.97 -17.09 -4.41
CA LYS A 120 -1.69 -16.69 -3.02
C LYS A 120 -2.56 -15.53 -2.54
N GLU A 121 -2.78 -14.54 -3.39
CA GLU A 121 -3.65 -13.39 -3.08
C GLU A 121 -5.11 -13.82 -2.96
N ALA A 122 -5.57 -14.75 -3.81
CA ALA A 122 -6.89 -15.36 -3.68
C ALA A 122 -7.03 -16.24 -2.42
N GLU A 123 -5.96 -16.92 -2.00
CA GLU A 123 -5.94 -17.69 -0.75
C GLU A 123 -5.96 -16.78 0.48
N ASN A 124 -5.12 -15.74 0.51
CA ASN A 124 -5.08 -14.76 1.59
C ASN A 124 -6.40 -14.00 1.72
N ASN A 125 -7.02 -13.61 0.60
CA ASN A 125 -8.33 -12.94 0.62
C ASN A 125 -9.43 -13.84 1.20
N LYS A 126 -9.44 -15.13 0.86
CA LYS A 126 -10.40 -16.10 1.42
C LYS A 126 -10.20 -16.33 2.92
N GLU A 127 -8.96 -16.27 3.40
CA GLU A 127 -8.65 -16.41 4.82
C GLU A 127 -9.03 -15.15 5.61
N ASN A 128 -8.75 -13.97 5.07
CA ASN A 128 -9.16 -12.68 5.64
C ASN A 128 -10.69 -12.51 5.69
N GLU A 129 -11.43 -12.96 4.66
CA GLU A 129 -12.91 -12.98 4.67
C GLU A 129 -13.47 -13.87 5.80
N LYS A 130 -12.85 -15.03 6.06
CA LYS A 130 -13.26 -15.92 7.16
C LYS A 130 -12.98 -15.31 8.54
N ILE A 131 -11.83 -14.67 8.72
CA ILE A 131 -11.45 -14.03 9.99
C ILE A 131 -12.38 -12.84 10.28
N THR A 132 -12.65 -12.02 9.28
CA THR A 132 -13.53 -10.85 9.39
C THR A 132 -14.98 -11.28 9.66
N GLY A 133 -15.47 -12.33 8.98
CA GLY A 133 -16.79 -12.91 9.26
C GLY A 133 -16.92 -13.44 10.69
N ASN A 134 -15.89 -14.10 11.22
CA ASN A 134 -15.90 -14.62 12.59
C ASN A 134 -15.85 -13.52 13.68
N GLN A 135 -15.25 -12.37 13.40
CA GLN A 135 -15.28 -11.22 14.33
C GLN A 135 -16.65 -10.55 14.33
N ILE A 136 -17.26 -10.36 13.16
CA ILE A 136 -18.60 -9.76 13.04
C ILE A 136 -19.65 -10.61 13.78
N VAL A 137 -19.60 -11.95 13.68
CA VAL A 137 -20.53 -12.85 14.39
C VAL A 137 -20.36 -12.76 15.91
N LYS A 138 -19.11 -12.71 16.39
CA LYS A 138 -18.82 -12.61 17.84
C LYS A 138 -19.24 -11.27 18.45
N ASP A 139 -19.20 -10.20 17.66
CA ASP A 139 -19.61 -8.87 18.11
C ASP A 139 -21.13 -8.69 18.08
N LEU A 140 -21.84 -9.41 17.20
CA LEU A 140 -23.31 -9.49 17.20
C LEU A 140 -23.83 -10.30 18.40
N ASP A 141 -23.19 -11.42 18.76
CA ASP A 141 -23.62 -12.27 19.88
C ASP A 141 -23.44 -11.60 21.26
N LYS A 142 -22.52 -10.64 21.39
CA LYS A 142 -22.31 -9.89 22.64
C LYS A 142 -23.33 -8.79 22.91
N ASN A 143 -24.12 -8.40 21.91
CA ASN A 143 -25.08 -7.30 22.01
C ASN A 143 -26.53 -7.77 22.28
N ILE A 144 -26.73 -9.06 22.54
CA ILE A 144 -28.04 -9.67 22.87
C ILE A 144 -28.02 -10.28 24.30
N GLY A 145 -27.09 -9.84 25.15
CA GLY A 145 -26.99 -10.24 26.57
C GLY A 145 -27.40 -9.15 27.52
#